data_AF-A0AAU1JPW0-F1
#
_entry.id   AF-A0AAU1JPW0-F1
#
_cell.length_a   1.000
_cell.length_b   1.000
_cell.length_c   1.000
_cell.angle_alpha   90.00
_cell.angle_beta   90.00
_cell.angle_gamma   90.00
#
_symmetry.space_group_name_H-M   'P 1'
#
loop_
_entity.id
_entity.type
_entity.pdbx_description
1 polymer ?
#
loop_
_entity_poly.entity_id
_entity_poly.type
_entity_poly.pdbx_seq_one_letter_code
_entity_poly.pdbx_strand_id
1 'polypeptide(L)'
;MDSLELTVVVALAVLLMGWLSRRTGLSEPLLLLAVSTLVGLTPNFSSFALSPDVVLFLFLPALLYWEALTSSVREIRNNFRSIALQATGLVLATAVAVAAVAHALGYGWPIAFVLGAVLAPTDAAAVAAVAKAMPRRILTVLRTESLLNDGTALVLLAVTIDVVTDEHPFSWSGTALAFVTSYGGGILIGAAVALLIIPVRRRLPEPLLHSVLSVATPFLAYLPAELLHVSGVLAVVVCGLVSAWFGPRVIGSEARIQAIAFWEVASYLLNGALFVLVGIQLPAAVRALTSVSLLQATVAALAVSVAVLGTRLLWFYSVPYLVRLLDRRPQQRDRRITAPQRLPLAWAGMRGAISLAAALTVPATTAEGRIVGQRDAVVFVTAVVIVVTLTFLGPTLPAMVRRARFPADADKSAELILARCRLSGAALAALPELAERYGVAEEDTRRMVQDIEDRTAPRPGSAQRRESVRHLQLALLQVKRDALTDLRDSGRIDDIVLRSVQEVLDVEEIRLGRP
;
A
#
# COMPACT_ATOMS: atom_id res chain seq x y z
N MET A 1 28.88 8.71 14.80
CA MET A 1 29.11 7.97 13.55
C MET A 1 27.79 7.96 12.81
N ASP A 2 27.76 8.74 11.74
CA ASP A 2 26.82 9.84 11.69
C ASP A 2 25.60 9.47 10.86
N SER A 3 24.42 9.93 11.27
CA SER A 3 23.18 9.80 10.51
C SER A 3 23.34 10.17 9.03
N LEU A 4 24.33 11.01 8.71
CA LEU A 4 24.78 11.36 7.38
C LEU A 4 25.39 10.16 6.60
N GLU A 5 26.30 9.38 7.19
CA GLU A 5 26.86 8.17 6.56
C GLU A 5 25.75 7.17 6.22
N LEU A 6 24.83 6.92 7.16
CA LEU A 6 23.68 6.05 6.94
C LEU A 6 22.79 6.56 5.81
N THR A 7 22.51 7.87 5.78
CA THR A 7 21.70 8.49 4.72
C THR A 7 22.36 8.33 3.35
N VAL A 8 23.67 8.52 3.27
CA VAL A 8 24.45 8.32 2.04
C VAL A 8 24.43 6.86 1.61
N VAL A 9 24.64 5.92 2.54
CA VAL A 9 24.57 4.48 2.26
C VAL A 9 23.20 4.08 1.75
N VAL A 10 22.13 4.55 2.39
CA VAL A 10 20.75 4.31 1.95
C VAL A 10 20.53 4.84 0.53
N ALA A 11 20.88 6.11 0.27
CA ALA A 11 20.69 6.73 -1.03
C ALA A 11 21.47 6.01 -2.15
N LEU A 12 22.75 5.69 -1.89
CA LEU A 12 23.60 4.97 -2.84
C LEU A 12 23.12 3.53 -3.06
N ALA A 13 22.73 2.81 -2.01
CA ALA A 13 22.23 1.44 -2.12
C ALA A 13 20.95 1.40 -2.96
N VAL A 14 19.99 2.29 -2.69
CA VAL A 14 18.74 2.39 -3.46
C VAL A 14 19.03 2.73 -4.93
N LEU A 15 19.89 3.71 -5.19
CA LEU A 15 20.25 4.10 -6.55
C LEU A 15 20.94 2.95 -7.32
N LEU A 16 22.00 2.38 -6.74
CA LEU A 16 22.83 1.36 -7.40
C LEU A 16 22.08 0.05 -7.58
N MET A 17 21.33 -0.40 -6.56
CA MET A 17 20.57 -1.65 -6.65
C MET A 17 19.34 -1.50 -7.52
N GLY A 18 18.68 -0.34 -7.53
CA GLY A 18 17.61 -0.05 -8.49
C GLY A 18 18.11 -0.06 -9.94
N TRP A 19 19.29 0.52 -10.21
CA TRP A 19 19.93 0.42 -11.51
C TRP A 19 20.30 -1.03 -11.88
N LEU A 20 20.89 -1.77 -10.94
CA LEU A 20 21.31 -3.15 -11.16
C LEU A 20 20.12 -4.09 -11.37
N SER A 21 19.01 -3.88 -10.65
CA SER A 21 17.75 -4.61 -10.80
C SER A 21 17.21 -4.49 -12.23
N ARG A 22 17.21 -3.27 -12.80
CA ARG A 22 16.77 -3.05 -14.18
C ARG A 22 17.68 -3.73 -15.21
N ARG A 23 18.98 -3.81 -14.93
CA ARG A 23 19.96 -4.45 -15.83
C ARG A 23 19.92 -5.98 -15.78
N THR A 24 19.75 -6.55 -14.59
CA THR A 24 19.84 -8.01 -14.35
C THR A 24 18.48 -8.71 -14.34
N GLY A 25 17.39 -7.96 -14.18
CA GLY A 25 16.05 -8.51 -13.98
C GLY A 25 15.82 -9.10 -12.58
N LEU A 26 16.79 -9.01 -11.66
CA LEU A 26 16.66 -9.47 -10.27
C LEU A 26 15.75 -8.53 -9.47
N SER A 27 15.13 -9.07 -8.41
CA SER A 27 14.29 -8.30 -7.50
C SER A 27 15.10 -7.25 -6.76
N GLU A 28 14.70 -5.98 -6.86
CA GLU A 28 15.34 -4.88 -6.14
C GLU A 28 15.35 -5.07 -4.62
N PRO A 29 14.23 -5.44 -3.94
CA PRO A 29 14.25 -5.80 -2.52
C PRO A 29 15.29 -6.85 -2.14
N LEU A 30 15.52 -7.87 -2.99
CA LEU A 30 16.53 -8.90 -2.74
C LEU A 30 17.95 -8.37 -2.84
N LEU A 31 18.22 -7.54 -3.86
CA LEU A 31 19.51 -6.92 -4.04
C LEU A 31 19.83 -5.96 -2.88
N LEU A 32 18.85 -5.14 -2.47
CA LEU A 32 18.98 -4.25 -1.32
C LEU A 32 19.25 -5.02 -0.04
N LEU A 33 18.49 -6.08 0.22
CA LEU A 33 18.69 -6.91 1.40
C LEU A 33 20.09 -7.54 1.42
N ALA A 34 20.53 -8.12 0.30
CA ALA A 34 21.83 -8.78 0.19
C ALA A 34 22.99 -7.80 0.41
N VAL A 35 23.01 -6.67 -0.30
CA VAL A 35 24.09 -5.67 -0.17
C VAL A 35 24.09 -5.03 1.20
N SER A 36 22.92 -4.71 1.75
CA SER A 36 22.82 -4.05 3.05
C SER A 36 23.19 -4.98 4.21
N THR A 37 22.98 -6.30 4.05
CA THR A 37 23.50 -7.31 4.99
C THR A 37 25.03 -7.32 5.00
N LEU A 38 25.66 -7.23 3.82
CA LEU A 38 27.12 -7.12 3.73
C LEU A 38 27.63 -5.82 4.37
N VAL A 39 26.92 -4.71 4.18
CA VAL A 39 27.22 -3.44 4.86
C VAL A 39 27.09 -3.58 6.38
N GLY A 40 26.04 -4.24 6.88
CA GLY A 40 25.83 -4.47 8.32
C GLY A 40 26.86 -5.40 9.00
N LEU A 41 27.68 -6.10 8.21
CA LEU A 41 28.83 -6.87 8.71
C LEU A 41 30.07 -6.00 8.93
N THR A 42 30.12 -4.80 8.34
CA THR A 42 31.26 -3.89 8.52
C THR A 42 31.27 -3.27 9.93
N PRO A 43 32.45 -2.97 10.51
CA PRO A 43 32.56 -2.42 11.86
C PRO A 43 31.72 -1.15 12.07
N ASN A 44 31.69 -0.26 11.08
CA ASN A 44 30.99 1.03 11.13
C ASN A 44 29.47 0.89 11.33
N PHE A 45 28.86 -0.17 10.80
CA PHE A 45 27.40 -0.41 10.89
C PHE A 45 27.04 -1.57 11.83
N SER A 46 28.03 -2.23 12.43
CA SER A 46 27.82 -3.41 13.26
C SER A 46 27.03 -3.15 14.56
N SER A 47 27.07 -1.91 15.06
CA SER A 47 26.35 -1.45 16.26
C SER A 47 25.05 -0.71 15.92
N PHE A 48 24.70 -0.57 14.64
CA PHE A 48 23.48 0.11 14.23
C PHE A 48 22.25 -0.67 14.74
N ALA A 49 21.34 0.05 15.38
CA ALA A 49 20.05 -0.47 15.80
C ALA A 49 18.95 0.44 15.23
N LEU A 50 18.06 -0.14 14.43
CA LEU A 50 16.89 0.56 13.92
C LEU A 50 15.94 0.85 15.08
N SER A 51 15.64 2.14 15.32
CA SER A 51 14.61 2.51 16.29
C SER A 51 13.23 2.12 15.76
N PRO A 52 12.41 1.38 16.54
CA PRO A 52 11.03 1.04 16.16
C PRO A 52 10.20 2.29 15.88
N ASP A 53 10.41 3.33 16.70
CA ASP A 53 9.71 4.61 16.62
C ASP A 53 9.91 5.26 15.25
N VAL A 54 11.12 5.19 14.70
CA VAL A 54 11.38 5.74 13.37
C VAL A 54 10.52 5.02 12.33
N VAL A 55 10.39 3.70 12.38
CA VAL A 55 9.56 2.99 11.40
C VAL A 55 8.06 3.29 11.62
N LEU A 56 7.59 3.23 12.86
CA LEU A 56 6.18 3.42 13.19
C LEU A 56 5.69 4.86 12.99
N PHE A 57 6.48 5.85 13.37
CA PHE A 57 6.08 7.26 13.35
C PHE A 57 6.50 8.00 12.07
N LEU A 58 7.51 7.53 11.33
CA LEU A 58 7.98 8.19 10.09
C LEU A 58 7.60 7.41 8.84
N PHE A 59 8.04 6.15 8.74
CA PHE A 59 7.92 5.37 7.49
C PHE A 59 6.49 4.89 7.26
N LEU A 60 5.91 4.25 8.27
CA LEU A 60 4.64 3.56 8.14
C LEU A 60 3.47 4.50 7.79
N PRO A 61 3.29 5.68 8.44
CA PRO A 61 2.19 6.57 8.11
C PRO A 61 2.29 7.08 6.67
N ALA A 62 3.50 7.43 6.21
CA ALA A 62 3.73 7.91 4.86
C ALA A 62 3.47 6.83 3.79
N LEU A 63 3.99 5.61 4.00
CA LEU A 63 3.83 4.50 3.06
C LEU A 63 2.37 4.06 2.94
N LEU A 64 1.69 3.84 4.08
CA LEU A 64 0.30 3.40 4.09
C LEU A 64 -0.64 4.45 3.50
N TYR A 65 -0.37 5.73 3.73
CA TYR A 65 -1.17 6.80 3.14
C TYR A 65 -1.05 6.81 1.61
N TRP A 66 0.16 6.65 1.09
CA TRP A 66 0.36 6.56 -0.37
C TRP A 66 -0.30 5.31 -0.97
N GLU A 67 -0.18 4.17 -0.31
CA GLU A 67 -0.85 2.94 -0.74
C GLU A 67 -2.38 3.08 -0.71
N ALA A 68 -2.93 3.74 0.31
CA ALA A 68 -4.36 4.05 0.40
C ALA A 68 -4.80 5.01 -0.72
N LEU A 69 -4.02 6.06 -1.00
CA LEU A 69 -4.33 7.03 -2.07
C LEU A 69 -4.35 6.41 -3.47
N THR A 70 -3.52 5.40 -3.69
CA THR A 70 -3.39 4.71 -4.98
C THR A 70 -4.24 3.44 -5.09
N SER A 71 -4.96 3.07 -4.04
CA SER A 71 -5.91 1.95 -4.05
C SER A 71 -7.18 2.26 -4.86
N SER A 72 -7.96 1.23 -5.17
CA SER A 72 -9.25 1.35 -5.89
C SER A 72 -10.41 1.09 -4.95
N VAL A 73 -11.15 2.14 -4.58
CA VAL A 73 -12.28 2.06 -3.65
C VAL A 73 -13.38 1.18 -4.24
N ARG A 74 -13.58 1.23 -5.57
CA ARG A 74 -14.54 0.35 -6.25
C ARG A 74 -14.16 -1.13 -6.09
N GLU A 75 -12.90 -1.48 -6.31
CA GLU A 75 -12.44 -2.87 -6.18
C GLU A 75 -12.50 -3.34 -4.72
N ILE A 76 -12.22 -2.46 -3.75
CA ILE A 76 -12.42 -2.74 -2.32
C ILE A 76 -13.87 -3.09 -2.05
N ARG A 77 -14.81 -2.23 -2.46
CA ARG A 77 -16.25 -2.45 -2.26
C ARG A 77 -16.73 -3.73 -2.92
N ASN A 78 -16.33 -3.97 -4.17
CA ASN A 78 -16.74 -5.13 -4.94
C ASN A 78 -16.21 -6.45 -4.34
N ASN A 79 -15.04 -6.42 -3.70
CA ASN A 79 -14.36 -7.59 -3.14
C ASN A 79 -14.30 -7.59 -1.60
N PHE A 80 -15.10 -6.74 -0.94
CA PHE A 80 -14.98 -6.44 0.49
C PHE A 80 -14.94 -7.69 1.36
N ARG A 81 -15.83 -8.67 1.12
CA ARG A 81 -15.85 -9.93 1.87
C ARG A 81 -14.54 -10.72 1.74
N SER A 82 -13.99 -10.80 0.53
CA SER A 82 -12.74 -11.53 0.27
C SER A 82 -11.56 -10.82 0.91
N ILE A 83 -11.53 -9.49 0.81
CA ILE A 83 -10.49 -8.66 1.39
C ILE A 83 -10.56 -8.72 2.92
N ALA A 84 -11.74 -8.60 3.54
CA ALA A 84 -11.91 -8.70 4.99
C ALA A 84 -11.52 -10.09 5.53
N LEU A 85 -11.88 -11.17 4.82
CA LEU A 85 -11.46 -12.51 5.20
C LEU A 85 -9.94 -12.68 5.14
N GLN A 86 -9.25 -12.06 4.18
CA GLN A 86 -7.79 -12.13 4.08
C GLN A 86 -7.10 -11.17 5.07
N ALA A 87 -7.54 -9.92 5.14
CA ALA A 87 -6.98 -8.87 5.98
C ALA A 87 -7.25 -9.05 7.48
N THR A 88 -8.20 -9.90 7.87
CA THR A 88 -8.48 -10.22 9.28
C THR A 88 -8.43 -11.71 9.55
N GLY A 89 -9.21 -12.50 8.81
CA GLY A 89 -9.31 -13.96 9.05
C GLY A 89 -7.99 -14.69 8.87
N LEU A 90 -7.31 -14.48 7.73
CA LEU A 90 -6.00 -15.11 7.47
C LEU A 90 -4.92 -14.58 8.42
N VAL A 91 -4.98 -13.31 8.81
CA VAL A 91 -4.04 -12.70 9.76
C VAL A 91 -4.12 -13.40 11.11
N LEU A 92 -5.34 -13.51 11.67
CA LEU A 92 -5.59 -14.20 12.92
C LEU A 92 -5.21 -15.69 12.82
N ALA A 93 -5.56 -16.36 11.72
CA ALA A 93 -5.20 -17.76 11.51
C ALA A 93 -3.67 -17.95 11.45
N THR A 94 -2.96 -17.06 10.77
CA THR A 94 -1.49 -17.09 10.67
C THR A 94 -0.87 -16.82 12.03
N ALA A 95 -1.35 -15.82 12.76
CA ALA A 95 -0.83 -15.50 14.09
C ALA A 95 -1.00 -16.66 15.07
N VAL A 96 -2.17 -17.31 15.10
CA VAL A 96 -2.43 -18.48 15.94
C VAL A 96 -1.56 -19.68 15.53
N ALA A 97 -1.42 -19.94 14.22
CA ALA A 97 -0.60 -21.04 13.73
C ALA A 97 0.89 -20.84 14.09
N VAL A 98 1.40 -19.62 13.93
CA VAL A 98 2.78 -19.27 14.32
C VAL A 98 2.96 -19.37 15.82
N ALA A 99 2.02 -18.86 16.62
CA ALA A 99 2.08 -18.95 18.07
C ALA A 99 2.09 -20.41 18.54
N ALA A 100 1.23 -21.26 17.98
CA ALA A 100 1.20 -22.69 18.33
C ALA A 100 2.53 -23.39 18.00
N VAL A 101 3.10 -23.11 16.82
CA VAL A 101 4.38 -23.69 16.40
C VAL A 101 5.54 -23.18 17.25
N ALA A 102 5.60 -21.87 17.54
CA ALA A 102 6.61 -21.29 18.41
C ALA A 102 6.50 -21.87 19.83
N HIS A 103 5.30 -21.96 20.39
CA HIS A 103 5.09 -22.52 21.71
C HIS A 103 5.54 -23.99 21.81
N ALA A 104 5.21 -24.80 20.80
CA ALA A 104 5.65 -26.19 20.71
C ALA A 104 7.18 -26.35 20.67
N LEU A 105 7.92 -25.30 20.28
CA LEU A 105 9.39 -25.26 20.22
C LEU A 105 10.03 -24.62 21.46
N GLY A 106 9.25 -24.41 22.52
CA GLY A 106 9.73 -23.95 23.83
C GLY A 106 9.67 -22.44 24.04
N TYR A 107 8.93 -21.71 23.22
CA TYR A 107 8.66 -20.27 23.46
C TYR A 107 7.48 -20.10 24.42
N GLY A 108 7.56 -19.13 25.33
CA GLY A 108 6.44 -18.79 26.20
C GLY A 108 5.23 -18.31 25.39
N TRP A 109 4.00 -18.59 25.84
CA TRP A 109 2.77 -18.17 25.15
C TRP A 109 2.75 -16.67 24.78
N PRO A 110 3.11 -15.73 25.68
CA PRO A 110 3.09 -14.31 25.35
C PRO A 110 4.00 -13.97 24.16
N ILE A 111 5.24 -14.48 24.16
CA ILE A 111 6.22 -14.29 23.08
C ILE A 111 5.80 -14.99 21.79
N ALA A 112 5.19 -16.18 21.91
CA ALA A 112 4.68 -16.92 20.77
C ALA A 112 3.54 -16.15 20.07
N PHE A 113 2.63 -15.53 20.82
CA PHE A 113 1.59 -14.67 20.26
C PHE A 113 2.16 -13.41 19.61
N VAL A 114 3.18 -12.78 20.22
CA VAL A 114 3.91 -11.67 19.60
C VAL A 114 4.52 -12.10 18.27
N LEU A 115 5.23 -13.24 18.23
CA LEU A 115 5.78 -13.79 16.97
C LEU A 115 4.69 -13.98 15.91
N GLY A 116 3.51 -14.45 16.33
CA GLY A 116 2.35 -14.58 15.46
C GLY A 116 1.87 -13.26 14.90
N ALA A 117 1.71 -12.24 15.75
CA ALA A 117 1.28 -10.90 15.34
C ALA A 117 2.27 -10.24 14.37
N VAL A 118 3.57 -10.35 14.67
CA VAL A 118 4.66 -9.77 13.88
C VAL A 118 4.77 -10.38 12.47
N LEU A 119 4.48 -11.68 12.33
CA LEU A 119 4.69 -12.44 11.08
C LEU A 119 3.42 -12.70 10.25
N ALA A 120 2.26 -12.32 10.78
CA ALA A 120 1.00 -12.33 10.05
C ALA A 120 0.91 -11.34 8.86
N PRO A 121 1.49 -10.11 8.91
CA PRO A 121 1.41 -9.19 7.80
C PRO A 121 2.25 -9.67 6.60
N THR A 122 1.84 -9.23 5.41
CA THR A 122 2.49 -9.57 4.14
C THR A 122 2.87 -8.29 3.43
N ASP A 123 3.95 -8.31 2.65
CA ASP A 123 4.49 -7.16 1.94
C ASP A 123 4.12 -7.22 0.44
N ALA A 124 3.08 -6.48 0.06
CA ALA A 124 2.67 -6.38 -1.35
C ALA A 124 3.63 -5.54 -2.21
N ALA A 125 4.46 -4.67 -1.62
CA ALA A 125 5.44 -3.91 -2.38
C ALA A 125 6.54 -4.83 -2.92
N ALA A 126 7.05 -5.75 -2.09
CA ALA A 126 7.98 -6.79 -2.51
C ALA A 126 7.40 -7.70 -3.59
N VAL A 127 6.13 -8.08 -3.45
CA VAL A 127 5.40 -8.86 -4.46
C VAL A 127 5.29 -8.10 -5.78
N ALA A 128 4.90 -6.83 -5.74
CA ALA A 128 4.71 -6.02 -6.94
C ALA A 128 6.02 -5.77 -7.70
N ALA A 129 7.15 -5.67 -7.00
CA ALA A 129 8.47 -5.56 -7.62
C ALA A 129 8.84 -6.78 -8.48
N VAL A 130 8.35 -7.96 -8.09
CA VAL A 130 8.70 -9.26 -8.66
C VAL A 130 7.65 -9.77 -9.65
N ALA A 131 6.37 -9.59 -9.35
CA ALA A 131 5.24 -10.15 -10.10
C ALA A 131 4.74 -9.23 -11.21
N LYS A 132 5.64 -8.62 -11.99
CA LYS A 132 5.30 -7.64 -13.05
C LYS A 132 4.35 -8.18 -14.14
N ALA A 133 4.35 -9.49 -14.37
CA ALA A 133 3.48 -10.16 -15.34
C ALA A 133 2.07 -10.47 -14.81
N MET A 134 1.80 -10.20 -13.53
CA MET A 134 0.48 -10.40 -12.93
C MET A 134 -0.48 -9.30 -13.41
N PRO A 135 -1.77 -9.61 -13.67
CA PRO A 135 -2.76 -8.60 -14.03
C PRO A 135 -2.82 -7.48 -13.00
N ARG A 136 -3.03 -6.24 -13.46
CA ARG A 136 -2.97 -5.06 -12.60
C ARG A 136 -4.05 -5.09 -11.53
N ARG A 137 -5.24 -5.60 -11.88
CA ARG A 137 -6.34 -5.78 -10.94
C ARG A 137 -5.97 -6.70 -9.78
N ILE A 138 -5.30 -7.81 -10.07
CA ILE A 138 -4.85 -8.75 -9.04
C ILE A 138 -3.80 -8.10 -8.13
N LEU A 139 -2.81 -7.41 -8.71
CA LEU A 139 -1.83 -6.66 -7.93
C LEU A 139 -2.48 -5.59 -7.05
N THR A 140 -3.54 -4.94 -7.53
CA THR A 140 -4.31 -3.95 -6.76
C THR A 140 -5.03 -4.59 -5.59
N VAL A 141 -5.65 -5.76 -5.80
CA VAL A 141 -6.29 -6.52 -4.72
C VAL A 141 -5.27 -6.97 -3.68
N LEU A 142 -4.11 -7.49 -4.10
CA LEU A 142 -3.04 -7.90 -3.19
C LEU A 142 -2.47 -6.71 -2.38
N ARG A 143 -2.29 -5.54 -3.01
CA ARG A 143 -1.89 -4.32 -2.30
C ARG A 143 -2.93 -3.90 -1.27
N THR A 144 -4.21 -3.98 -1.62
CA THR A 144 -5.27 -3.63 -0.67
C THR A 144 -5.37 -4.64 0.47
N GLU A 145 -5.20 -5.93 0.19
CA GLU A 145 -5.10 -6.99 1.21
C GLU A 145 -3.96 -6.68 2.19
N SER A 146 -2.77 -6.38 1.67
CA SER A 146 -1.57 -6.02 2.43
C SER A 146 -1.81 -4.80 3.31
N LEU A 147 -2.34 -3.72 2.73
CA LEU A 147 -2.64 -2.47 3.43
C LEU A 147 -3.54 -2.67 4.66
N LEU A 148 -4.58 -3.50 4.52
CA LEU A 148 -5.52 -3.78 5.61
C LEU A 148 -4.99 -4.85 6.57
N ASN A 149 -4.21 -5.80 6.08
CA ASN A 149 -3.52 -6.81 6.90
C ASN A 149 -2.55 -6.13 7.87
N ASP A 150 -1.73 -5.19 7.39
CA ASP A 150 -0.77 -4.45 8.23
C ASP A 150 -1.47 -3.76 9.41
N GLY A 151 -2.65 -3.16 9.17
CA GLY A 151 -3.50 -2.60 10.22
C GLY A 151 -3.96 -3.63 11.24
N THR A 152 -4.51 -4.76 10.78
CA THR A 152 -4.94 -5.82 11.70
C THR A 152 -3.78 -6.42 12.49
N ALA A 153 -2.64 -6.64 11.85
CA ALA A 153 -1.44 -7.20 12.47
C ALA A 153 -0.87 -6.30 13.56
N LEU A 154 -0.84 -4.97 13.34
CA LEU A 154 -0.35 -4.02 14.33
C LEU A 154 -1.33 -3.81 15.49
N VAL A 155 -2.65 -3.90 15.26
CA VAL A 155 -3.63 -3.97 16.36
C VAL A 155 -3.42 -5.24 17.17
N LEU A 156 -3.22 -6.39 16.50
CA LEU A 156 -2.93 -7.64 17.18
C LEU A 156 -1.62 -7.55 17.97
N LEU A 157 -0.59 -6.89 17.42
CA LEU A 157 0.68 -6.68 18.09
C LEU A 157 0.52 -5.88 19.38
N ALA A 158 -0.18 -4.74 19.34
CA ALA A 158 -0.44 -3.90 20.51
C ALA A 158 -1.10 -4.73 21.62
N VAL A 159 -2.16 -5.47 21.27
CA VAL A 159 -2.84 -6.39 22.17
C VAL A 159 -1.90 -7.45 22.75
N THR A 160 -1.01 -8.03 21.95
CA THR A 160 -0.06 -9.05 22.45
C THR A 160 1.04 -8.45 23.31
N ILE A 161 1.44 -7.19 23.07
CA ILE A 161 2.42 -6.49 23.91
C ILE A 161 1.82 -6.21 25.29
N ASP A 162 0.57 -5.76 25.37
CA ASP A 162 -0.14 -5.55 26.65
C ASP A 162 -0.18 -6.83 27.50
N VAL A 163 -0.31 -7.99 26.84
CA VAL A 163 -0.28 -9.30 27.50
C VAL A 163 1.13 -9.69 27.94
N VAL A 164 2.17 -9.30 27.20
CA VAL A 164 3.58 -9.56 27.55
C VAL A 164 4.04 -8.66 28.70
N THR A 165 3.52 -7.44 28.80
CA THR A 165 3.92 -6.47 29.83
C THR A 165 3.19 -6.67 31.16
N ASP A 166 2.25 -7.63 31.24
CA ASP A 166 1.41 -7.93 32.40
C ASP A 166 0.59 -6.70 32.89
N GLU A 167 0.34 -5.71 32.04
CA GLU A 167 -0.43 -4.52 32.44
C GLU A 167 -1.87 -4.86 32.83
N HIS A 168 -2.42 -5.94 32.26
CA HIS A 168 -3.76 -6.45 32.55
C HIS A 168 -3.78 -7.98 32.57
N PRO A 169 -4.51 -8.63 33.51
CA PRO A 169 -4.68 -10.08 33.47
C PRO A 169 -5.38 -10.50 32.18
N PHE A 170 -4.78 -11.48 31.48
CA PHE A 170 -5.31 -11.97 30.20
C PHE A 170 -6.76 -12.44 30.34
N SER A 171 -7.66 -11.83 29.56
CA SER A 171 -9.04 -12.25 29.43
C SER A 171 -9.48 -12.20 27.98
N TRP A 172 -10.11 -13.28 27.50
CA TRP A 172 -10.58 -13.36 26.11
C TRP A 172 -11.54 -12.23 25.74
N SER A 173 -12.45 -11.87 26.65
CA SER A 173 -13.41 -10.78 26.43
C SER A 173 -12.75 -9.40 26.44
N GLY A 174 -11.81 -9.15 27.36
CA GLY A 174 -11.07 -7.89 27.43
C GLY A 174 -10.21 -7.68 26.19
N THR A 175 -9.45 -8.70 25.78
CA THR A 175 -8.64 -8.68 24.56
C THR A 175 -9.49 -8.47 23.31
N ALA A 176 -10.64 -9.16 23.18
CA ALA A 176 -11.53 -8.97 22.05
C ALA A 176 -12.13 -7.55 22.01
N LEU A 177 -12.52 -7.01 23.17
CA LEU A 177 -13.02 -5.65 23.27
C LEU A 177 -11.95 -4.63 22.90
N ALA A 178 -10.73 -4.77 23.43
CA ALA A 178 -9.59 -3.89 23.13
C ALA A 178 -9.26 -3.89 21.63
N PHE A 179 -9.30 -5.06 20.99
CA PHE A 179 -9.13 -5.19 19.54
C PHE A 179 -10.22 -4.41 18.79
N VAL A 180 -11.50 -4.60 19.14
CA VAL A 180 -12.63 -3.93 18.48
C VAL A 180 -12.62 -2.41 18.71
N THR A 181 -12.28 -1.95 19.92
CA THR A 181 -12.19 -0.52 20.25
C THR A 181 -11.03 0.14 19.52
N SER A 182 -9.85 -0.49 19.47
CA SER A 182 -8.69 0.02 18.75
C SER A 182 -8.97 0.09 17.24
N TYR A 183 -9.61 -0.94 16.68
CA TYR A 183 -10.01 -0.97 15.27
C TYR A 183 -11.07 0.10 14.94
N GLY A 184 -12.14 0.19 15.73
CA GLY A 184 -13.20 1.18 15.53
C GLY A 184 -12.72 2.61 15.72
N GLY A 185 -11.91 2.86 16.74
CA GLY A 185 -11.33 4.18 17.03
C GLY A 185 -10.43 4.68 15.91
N GLY A 186 -9.57 3.81 15.36
CA GLY A 186 -8.75 4.15 14.20
C GLY A 186 -9.59 4.58 12.99
N ILE A 187 -10.66 3.84 12.67
CA ILE A 187 -11.58 4.20 11.57
C ILE A 187 -12.21 5.58 11.80
N LEU A 188 -12.73 5.82 13.00
CA LEU A 188 -13.40 7.08 13.33
C LEU A 188 -12.46 8.27 13.23
N ILE A 189 -11.24 8.17 13.76
CA ILE A 189 -10.23 9.23 13.70
C ILE A 189 -9.80 9.47 12.25
N GLY A 190 -9.51 8.42 11.49
CA GLY A 190 -9.13 8.54 10.09
C GLY A 190 -10.20 9.24 9.25
N ALA A 191 -11.47 8.89 9.45
CA ALA A 191 -12.60 9.53 8.79
C ALA A 191 -12.74 11.00 9.22
N ALA A 192 -12.64 11.29 10.52
CA ALA A 192 -12.71 12.66 11.04
C ALA A 192 -11.61 13.56 10.47
N VAL A 193 -10.36 13.09 10.47
CA VAL A 193 -9.21 13.84 9.93
C VAL A 193 -9.38 14.09 8.43
N ALA A 194 -9.84 13.10 7.65
CA ALA A 194 -10.12 13.32 6.23
C ALA A 194 -11.20 14.37 6.01
N LEU A 195 -12.31 14.33 6.77
CA LEU A 195 -13.40 15.31 6.68
C LEU A 195 -12.94 16.73 7.04
N LEU A 196 -11.97 16.87 7.95
CA LEU A 196 -11.36 18.16 8.29
C LEU A 196 -10.40 18.67 7.20
N ILE A 197 -9.64 17.78 6.57
CA ILE A 197 -8.60 18.14 5.58
C ILE A 197 -9.20 18.47 4.21
N ILE A 198 -10.27 17.79 3.78
CA ILE A 198 -10.92 18.01 2.48
C ILE A 198 -11.32 19.49 2.25
N PRO A 199 -12.01 20.19 3.16
CA PRO A 199 -12.35 21.59 2.96
C PRO A 199 -11.12 22.51 2.96
N VAL A 200 -10.07 22.17 3.70
CA VAL A 200 -8.79 22.91 3.67
C VAL A 200 -8.16 22.79 2.29
N ARG A 201 -8.11 21.57 1.71
CA ARG A 201 -7.60 21.34 0.35
C ARG A 201 -8.29 22.20 -0.70
N ARG A 202 -9.61 22.36 -0.61
CA ARG A 202 -10.40 23.19 -1.55
C ARG A 202 -10.02 24.67 -1.52
N ARG A 203 -9.43 25.14 -0.42
CA ARG A 203 -9.06 26.55 -0.21
C ARG A 203 -7.60 26.84 -0.53
N LEU A 204 -6.78 25.82 -0.80
CA LEU A 204 -5.37 26.00 -1.12
C LEU A 204 -5.20 26.21 -2.63
N PRO A 205 -4.74 27.40 -3.08
CA PRO A 205 -4.53 27.66 -4.50
C PRO A 205 -3.19 27.08 -5.00
N GLU A 206 -2.16 27.00 -4.15
CA GLU A 206 -0.80 26.67 -4.58
C GLU A 206 -0.49 25.16 -4.55
N PRO A 207 0.05 24.58 -5.64
CA PRO A 207 0.47 23.17 -5.71
C PRO A 207 1.47 22.73 -4.62
N LEU A 208 2.38 23.63 -4.23
CA LEU A 208 3.35 23.37 -3.17
C LEU A 208 2.67 23.16 -1.82
N LEU A 209 1.73 24.03 -1.44
CA LEU A 209 0.98 23.90 -0.19
C LEU A 209 0.12 22.64 -0.16
N HIS A 210 -0.44 22.23 -1.31
CA HIS A 210 -1.12 20.94 -1.43
C HIS A 210 -0.20 19.76 -1.14
N SER A 211 1.03 19.81 -1.64
CA SER A 211 2.04 18.77 -1.40
C SER A 211 2.46 18.72 0.08
N VAL A 212 2.70 19.88 0.71
CA VAL A 212 2.98 19.97 2.15
C VAL A 212 1.83 19.40 2.98
N LEU A 213 0.59 19.78 2.68
CA LEU A 213 -0.59 19.23 3.36
C LEU A 213 -0.71 17.72 3.12
N SER A 214 -0.39 17.24 1.92
CA SER A 214 -0.34 15.80 1.59
C SER A 214 0.65 15.05 2.47
N VAL A 215 1.86 15.59 2.68
CA VAL A 215 2.87 15.02 3.58
C VAL A 215 2.43 15.06 5.04
N ALA A 216 1.80 16.14 5.49
CA ALA A 216 1.33 16.27 6.87
C ALA A 216 0.14 15.36 7.22
N THR A 217 -0.75 15.11 6.25
CA THR A 217 -2.00 14.34 6.43
C THR A 217 -1.82 12.99 7.14
N PRO A 218 -0.91 12.09 6.74
CA PRO A 218 -0.71 10.83 7.43
C PRO A 218 -0.36 11.01 8.92
N PHE A 219 0.51 11.95 9.26
CA PHE A 219 0.90 12.18 10.65
C PHE A 219 -0.23 12.81 11.47
N LEU A 220 -1.04 13.68 10.85
CA LEU A 220 -2.25 14.24 11.47
C LEU A 220 -3.34 13.19 11.73
N ALA A 221 -3.36 12.10 10.95
CA ALA A 221 -4.26 10.97 11.20
C ALA A 221 -3.69 10.00 12.26
N TYR A 222 -2.38 9.73 12.18
CA TYR A 222 -1.70 8.76 13.04
C TYR A 222 -1.59 9.25 14.49
N LEU A 223 -1.12 10.48 14.70
CA LEU A 223 -0.76 10.98 16.04
C LEU A 223 -1.96 11.04 17.01
N PRO A 224 -3.14 11.58 16.64
CA PRO A 224 -4.29 11.59 17.54
C PRO A 224 -4.78 10.18 17.89
N ALA A 225 -4.67 9.24 16.95
CA ALA A 225 -5.02 7.85 17.18
C ALA A 225 -4.08 7.19 18.19
N GLU A 226 -2.77 7.43 18.05
CA GLU A 226 -1.79 6.94 19.01
C GLU A 226 -2.01 7.52 20.42
N LEU A 227 -2.27 8.83 20.52
CA LEU A 227 -2.55 9.50 21.79
C LEU A 227 -3.84 8.99 22.48
N LEU A 228 -4.77 8.43 21.71
CA LEU A 228 -6.00 7.83 22.21
C LEU A 228 -5.90 6.31 22.37
N HIS A 229 -4.70 5.74 22.19
CA HIS A 229 -4.43 4.30 22.26
C HIS A 229 -5.33 3.47 21.32
N VAL A 230 -5.60 3.99 20.13
CA VAL A 230 -6.33 3.29 19.05
C VAL A 230 -5.45 3.17 17.81
N SER A 231 -5.89 2.40 16.82
CA SER A 231 -5.03 2.06 15.66
C SER A 231 -4.69 3.29 14.79
N GLY A 232 -3.50 3.86 14.98
CA GLY A 232 -2.97 4.93 14.11
C GLY A 232 -2.79 4.50 12.66
N VAL A 233 -2.41 3.25 12.44
CA VAL A 233 -2.30 2.62 11.13
C VAL A 233 -3.63 2.65 10.38
N LEU A 234 -4.70 2.19 11.02
CA LEU A 234 -6.02 2.18 10.40
C LEU A 234 -6.58 3.60 10.21
N ALA A 235 -6.25 4.52 11.11
CA ALA A 235 -6.59 5.94 10.94
C ALA A 235 -5.95 6.52 9.66
N VAL A 236 -4.67 6.25 9.41
CA VAL A 236 -3.98 6.67 8.19
C VAL A 236 -4.61 6.04 6.95
N VAL A 237 -4.87 4.74 6.97
CA VAL A 237 -5.47 4.01 5.83
C VAL A 237 -6.85 4.58 5.49
N VAL A 238 -7.72 4.73 6.49
CA VAL A 238 -9.07 5.29 6.28
C VAL A 238 -8.98 6.74 5.80
N CYS A 239 -8.10 7.56 6.39
CA CYS A 239 -7.88 8.93 5.95
C CYS A 239 -7.43 8.99 4.48
N GLY A 240 -6.51 8.12 4.07
CA GLY A 240 -6.04 8.00 2.69
C GLY A 240 -7.14 7.55 1.73
N LEU A 241 -7.93 6.53 2.08
CA LEU A 241 -9.04 6.04 1.24
C LEU A 241 -10.13 7.10 1.04
N VAL A 242 -10.50 7.82 2.10
CA VAL A 242 -11.47 8.93 2.00
C VAL A 242 -10.88 10.07 1.17
N SER A 243 -9.59 10.39 1.36
CA SER A 243 -8.90 11.41 0.54
C SER A 243 -8.83 11.03 -0.94
N ALA A 244 -8.61 9.75 -1.26
CA ALA A 244 -8.62 9.23 -2.63
C ALA A 244 -9.99 9.41 -3.29
N TRP A 245 -11.07 9.17 -2.54
CA TRP A 245 -12.44 9.33 -3.02
C TRP A 245 -12.78 10.78 -3.40
N PHE A 246 -12.37 11.76 -2.59
CA PHE A 246 -12.67 13.17 -2.86
C PHE A 246 -11.63 13.88 -3.74
N GLY A 247 -10.41 13.33 -3.82
CA GLY A 247 -9.27 13.90 -4.54
C GLY A 247 -9.53 14.37 -5.98
N PRO A 248 -10.29 13.64 -6.82
CA PRO A 248 -10.61 14.07 -8.19
C PRO A 248 -11.36 15.40 -8.26
N ARG A 249 -12.14 15.75 -7.23
CA ARG A 249 -12.98 16.96 -7.20
C ARG A 249 -12.36 18.15 -6.49
N VAL A 250 -11.32 17.93 -5.67
CA VAL A 250 -10.78 18.97 -4.75
C VAL A 250 -9.33 19.34 -4.97
N ILE A 251 -8.61 18.57 -5.79
CA ILE A 251 -7.19 18.80 -6.09
C ILE A 251 -7.11 19.34 -7.52
N GLY A 252 -6.44 20.47 -7.70
CA GLY A 252 -6.15 21.01 -9.04
C GLY A 252 -5.12 20.17 -9.79
N SER A 253 -5.04 20.33 -11.10
CA SER A 253 -4.24 19.47 -11.99
C SER A 253 -2.74 19.57 -11.76
N GLU A 254 -2.23 20.80 -11.59
CA GLU A 254 -0.82 21.03 -11.25
C GLU A 254 -0.46 20.39 -9.90
N ALA A 255 -1.31 20.60 -8.89
CA ALA A 255 -1.14 20.00 -7.57
C ALA A 255 -1.17 18.46 -7.63
N ARG A 256 -2.03 17.88 -8.48
CA ARG A 256 -2.14 16.43 -8.66
C ARG A 256 -0.89 15.84 -9.31
N ILE A 257 -0.42 16.42 -10.42
CA ILE A 257 0.78 15.96 -11.13
C ILE A 257 2.00 16.05 -10.21
N GLN A 258 2.16 17.18 -9.50
CA GLN A 258 3.25 17.36 -8.54
C GLN A 258 3.17 16.35 -7.39
N ALA A 259 1.98 16.14 -6.80
CA ALA A 259 1.81 15.22 -5.69
C ALA A 259 2.10 13.76 -6.09
N ILE A 260 1.64 13.32 -7.27
CA ILE A 260 1.91 11.96 -7.78
C ILE A 260 3.42 11.77 -7.97
N ALA A 261 4.09 12.68 -8.68
CA ALA A 261 5.52 12.58 -8.92
C ALA A 261 6.33 12.59 -7.61
N PHE A 262 5.96 13.46 -6.66
CA PHE A 262 6.59 13.51 -5.34
C PHE A 262 6.46 12.18 -4.61
N TRP A 263 5.23 11.64 -4.51
CA TRP A 263 4.97 10.43 -3.75
C TRP A 263 5.55 9.17 -4.40
N GLU A 264 5.64 9.11 -5.73
CA GLU A 264 6.35 8.02 -6.42
C GLU A 264 7.82 7.96 -6.00
N VAL A 265 8.52 9.11 -6.00
CA VAL A 265 9.92 9.20 -5.55
C VAL A 265 10.03 8.94 -4.04
N ALA A 266 9.16 9.55 -3.23
CA ALA A 266 9.19 9.41 -1.78
C ALA A 266 8.92 7.96 -1.35
N SER A 267 7.89 7.31 -1.87
CA SER A 267 7.58 5.91 -1.57
C SER A 267 8.68 4.97 -2.05
N TYR A 268 9.28 5.23 -3.22
CA TYR A 268 10.43 4.46 -3.70
C TYR A 268 11.62 4.56 -2.75
N LEU A 269 11.98 5.77 -2.31
CA LEU A 269 13.05 5.99 -1.35
C LEU A 269 12.74 5.38 0.02
N LEU A 270 11.52 5.56 0.54
CA LEU A 270 11.11 5.03 1.84
C LEU A 270 11.13 3.49 1.87
N ASN A 271 10.58 2.83 0.84
CA ASN A 271 10.62 1.38 0.71
C ASN A 271 12.06 0.88 0.57
N GLY A 272 12.86 1.52 -0.29
CA GLY A 272 14.26 1.18 -0.48
C GLY A 272 15.06 1.32 0.83
N ALA A 273 14.87 2.43 1.54
CA ALA A 273 15.48 2.67 2.84
C ALA A 273 15.08 1.62 3.87
N LEU A 274 13.81 1.23 3.94
CA LEU A 274 13.36 0.16 4.82
C LEU A 274 14.10 -1.16 4.55
N PHE A 275 14.25 -1.58 3.30
CA PHE A 275 15.03 -2.78 2.98
C PHE A 275 16.51 -2.66 3.34
N VAL A 276 17.10 -1.46 3.17
CA VAL A 276 18.49 -1.21 3.58
C VAL A 276 18.64 -1.34 5.10
N LEU A 277 17.77 -0.66 5.86
CA LEU A 277 17.78 -0.66 7.31
C LEU A 277 17.56 -2.07 7.87
N VAL A 278 16.63 -2.82 7.29
CA VAL A 278 16.40 -4.24 7.61
C VAL A 278 17.66 -5.07 7.34
N GLY A 279 18.27 -4.92 6.17
CA GLY A 279 19.48 -5.67 5.81
C GLY A 279 20.65 -5.38 6.76
N ILE A 280 20.87 -4.12 7.13
CA ILE A 280 21.90 -3.74 8.12
C ILE A 280 21.61 -4.36 9.49
N GLN A 281 20.34 -4.49 9.87
CA GLN A 281 19.92 -5.06 11.16
C GLN A 281 20.11 -6.59 11.22
N LEU A 282 20.13 -7.31 10.08
CA LEU A 282 20.19 -8.78 10.06
C LEU A 282 21.42 -9.34 10.81
N PRO A 283 22.67 -8.90 10.55
CA PRO A 283 23.82 -9.38 11.31
C PRO A 283 23.75 -9.06 12.80
N ALA A 284 23.17 -7.91 13.17
CA ALA A 284 22.98 -7.52 14.57
C ALA A 284 21.99 -8.45 15.27
N ALA A 285 20.92 -8.87 14.60
CA ALA A 285 19.95 -9.83 15.14
C ALA A 285 20.59 -11.20 15.45
N VAL A 286 21.56 -11.64 14.64
CA VAL A 286 22.33 -12.87 14.90
C VAL A 286 23.25 -12.71 16.11
N ARG A 287 23.96 -11.57 16.21
CA ARG A 287 24.90 -11.31 17.32
C ARG A 287 24.20 -11.09 18.66
N ALA A 288 23.00 -10.53 18.65
CA ALA A 288 22.22 -10.24 19.85
C ALA A 288 21.53 -11.48 20.45
N LEU A 289 21.53 -12.62 19.76
CA LEU A 289 20.87 -13.83 20.20
C LEU A 289 21.62 -14.47 21.38
N THR A 290 21.01 -14.42 22.55
CA THR A 290 21.55 -14.89 23.83
C THR A 290 20.55 -15.71 24.64
N SER A 291 19.24 -15.51 24.44
CA SER A 291 18.19 -16.19 25.21
C SER A 291 17.97 -17.66 24.83
N VAL A 292 18.33 -18.04 23.60
CA VAL A 292 18.18 -19.40 23.07
C VAL A 292 19.39 -19.76 22.22
N SER A 293 19.66 -21.06 22.07
CA SER A 293 20.74 -21.50 21.18
C SER A 293 20.46 -21.12 19.72
N LEU A 294 21.52 -20.83 18.96
CA LEU A 294 21.40 -20.51 17.53
C LEU A 294 20.69 -21.62 16.74
N LEU A 295 20.96 -22.88 17.09
CA LEU A 295 20.30 -24.03 16.47
C LEU A 295 18.80 -24.03 16.75
N GLN A 296 18.39 -23.86 18.01
CA GLN A 296 16.98 -23.80 18.39
C GLN A 296 16.26 -22.64 17.70
N ALA A 297 16.85 -21.45 17.68
CA ALA A 297 16.27 -20.28 17.01
C ALA A 297 16.15 -20.47 15.50
N THR A 298 17.13 -21.13 14.87
CA THR A 298 17.11 -21.42 13.43
C THR A 298 16.03 -22.45 13.10
N VAL A 299 15.92 -23.52 13.90
CA VAL A 299 14.84 -24.51 13.75
C VAL A 299 13.48 -23.85 13.91
N ALA A 300 13.32 -22.98 14.91
CA ALA A 300 12.10 -22.20 15.12
C ALA A 300 11.79 -21.30 13.91
N ALA A 301 12.78 -20.58 13.39
CA ALA A 301 12.58 -19.72 12.23
C ALA A 301 12.17 -20.49 10.97
N LEU A 302 12.75 -21.67 10.74
CA LEU A 302 12.37 -22.53 9.61
C LEU A 302 10.97 -23.12 9.81
N ALA A 303 10.65 -23.62 10.99
CA ALA A 303 9.33 -24.16 11.31
C ALA A 303 8.24 -23.09 11.20
N VAL A 304 8.50 -21.89 11.74
CA VAL A 304 7.63 -20.73 11.61
C VAL A 304 7.47 -20.32 10.14
N SER A 305 8.55 -20.31 9.36
CA SER A 305 8.45 -20.07 7.91
C SER A 305 7.49 -21.06 7.26
N VAL A 306 7.64 -22.37 7.53
CA VAL A 306 6.71 -23.39 7.02
C VAL A 306 5.28 -23.15 7.50
N ALA A 307 5.06 -22.82 8.78
CA ALA A 307 3.73 -22.55 9.32
C ALA A 307 3.06 -21.37 8.61
N VAL A 308 3.82 -20.31 8.38
CA VAL A 308 3.38 -19.09 7.70
C VAL A 308 3.03 -19.35 6.22
N LEU A 309 3.90 -20.05 5.47
CA LEU A 309 3.61 -20.43 4.09
C LEU A 309 2.45 -21.43 4.01
N GLY A 310 2.44 -22.43 4.89
CA GLY A 310 1.45 -23.49 4.95
C GLY A 310 0.06 -22.98 5.29
N THR A 311 -0.06 -22.07 6.25
CA THR A 311 -1.34 -21.44 6.62
C THR A 311 -1.92 -20.66 5.45
N ARG A 312 -1.09 -19.87 4.74
CA ARG A 312 -1.52 -19.14 3.54
C ARG A 312 -1.95 -20.10 2.43
N LEU A 313 -1.17 -21.14 2.15
CA LEU A 313 -1.54 -22.13 1.14
C LEU A 313 -2.86 -22.84 1.49
N LEU A 314 -2.99 -23.31 2.73
CA LEU A 314 -4.19 -23.97 3.21
C LEU A 314 -5.41 -23.04 3.09
N TRP A 315 -5.28 -21.76 3.46
CA TRP A 315 -6.35 -20.78 3.35
C TRP A 315 -6.85 -20.60 1.91
N PHE A 316 -5.94 -20.36 0.96
CA PHE A 316 -6.29 -20.16 -0.45
C PHE A 316 -6.90 -21.41 -1.11
N TYR A 317 -6.63 -22.60 -0.56
CA TYR A 317 -7.20 -23.86 -1.05
C TYR A 317 -8.37 -24.39 -0.22
N SER A 318 -8.72 -23.79 0.91
CA SER A 318 -9.86 -24.21 1.75
C SER A 318 -10.99 -23.18 1.73
N VAL A 319 -10.70 -21.92 2.05
CA VAL A 319 -11.70 -20.86 2.26
C VAL A 319 -12.57 -20.61 1.04
N PRO A 320 -12.07 -20.60 -0.21
CA PRO A 320 -12.94 -20.47 -1.37
C PRO A 320 -13.94 -21.63 -1.51
N TYR A 321 -13.65 -22.83 -1.02
CA TYR A 321 -14.59 -23.95 -1.00
C TYR A 321 -15.61 -23.80 0.14
N LEU A 322 -15.18 -23.35 1.31
CA LEU A 322 -16.06 -23.08 2.45
C LEU A 322 -17.06 -21.95 2.14
N VAL A 323 -16.58 -20.84 1.56
CA VAL A 323 -17.44 -19.73 1.12
C VAL A 323 -18.46 -20.21 0.10
N ARG A 324 -18.08 -21.13 -0.82
CA ARG A 324 -19.01 -21.73 -1.79
C ARG A 324 -20.08 -22.61 -1.15
N LEU A 325 -19.74 -23.30 -0.06
CA LEU A 325 -20.72 -24.11 0.66
C LEU A 325 -21.79 -23.23 1.31
N LEU A 326 -21.39 -22.07 1.82
CA LEU A 326 -22.23 -21.13 2.57
C LEU A 326 -22.94 -20.09 1.68
N ASP A 327 -22.35 -19.69 0.55
CA ASP A 327 -22.87 -18.65 -0.36
C ASP A 327 -22.93 -19.18 -1.80
N ARG A 328 -24.15 -19.50 -2.24
CA ARG A 328 -24.44 -20.12 -3.55
C ARG A 328 -24.87 -19.10 -4.63
N ARG A 329 -24.70 -17.80 -4.40
CA ARG A 329 -25.15 -16.77 -5.35
C ARG A 329 -24.47 -16.93 -6.72
N PRO A 330 -25.22 -16.73 -7.83
CA PRO A 330 -24.68 -16.91 -9.18
C PRO A 330 -23.53 -15.94 -9.50
N GLN A 331 -23.51 -14.74 -8.92
CA GLN A 331 -22.42 -13.76 -9.11
C GLN A 331 -21.04 -14.25 -8.61
N GLN A 332 -21.00 -15.25 -7.73
CA GLN A 332 -19.75 -15.89 -7.30
C GLN A 332 -19.14 -16.79 -8.39
N ARG A 333 -19.93 -17.18 -9.40
CA ARG A 333 -19.46 -18.02 -10.51
C ARG A 333 -18.60 -17.24 -11.50
N ASP A 334 -18.90 -15.96 -11.71
CA ASP A 334 -18.16 -15.10 -12.63
C ASP A 334 -16.82 -14.63 -12.03
N ARG A 335 -16.70 -14.68 -10.70
CA ARG A 335 -15.48 -14.32 -9.94
C ARG A 335 -14.54 -15.51 -9.70
N ARG A 336 -14.72 -16.62 -10.41
CA ARG A 336 -13.98 -17.86 -10.18
C ARG A 336 -12.51 -17.72 -10.59
N ILE A 337 -11.63 -17.82 -9.59
CA ILE A 337 -10.21 -18.02 -9.79
C ILE A 337 -9.94 -19.53 -9.86
N THR A 338 -9.33 -19.99 -10.96
CA THR A 338 -8.99 -21.41 -11.15
C THR A 338 -7.84 -21.82 -10.22
N ALA A 339 -7.69 -23.12 -9.92
CA ALA A 339 -6.61 -23.59 -9.05
C ALA A 339 -5.20 -23.16 -9.51
N PRO A 340 -4.86 -23.15 -10.83
CA PRO A 340 -3.58 -22.61 -11.31
C PRO A 340 -3.37 -21.13 -11.02
N GLN A 341 -4.45 -20.34 -10.99
CA GLN A 341 -4.41 -18.91 -10.69
C GLN A 341 -4.35 -18.61 -9.18
N ARG A 342 -4.81 -19.53 -8.31
CA ARG A 342 -4.72 -19.38 -6.85
C ARG A 342 -3.31 -19.57 -6.33
N LEU A 343 -2.54 -20.47 -6.94
CA LEU A 343 -1.20 -20.79 -6.46
C LEU A 343 -0.28 -19.55 -6.41
N PRO A 344 -0.16 -18.72 -7.46
CA PRO A 344 0.62 -17.47 -7.38
C PRO A 344 0.13 -16.50 -6.29
N LEU A 345 -1.17 -16.46 -5.99
CA LEU A 345 -1.74 -15.57 -4.95
C LEU A 345 -1.37 -16.05 -3.54
N ALA A 346 -1.43 -17.37 -3.32
CA ALA A 346 -0.97 -17.99 -2.10
C ALA A 346 0.55 -17.82 -1.92
N TRP A 347 1.30 -17.90 -3.03
CA TRP A 347 2.76 -17.74 -3.05
C TRP A 347 3.24 -16.29 -2.91
N ALA A 348 2.35 -15.32 -3.16
CA ALA A 348 2.61 -13.89 -3.06
C ALA A 348 2.55 -13.35 -1.61
N GLY A 349 2.78 -14.18 -0.59
CA GLY A 349 2.88 -13.71 0.79
C GLY A 349 4.32 -13.52 1.20
N MET A 350 5.02 -12.48 0.75
CA MET A 350 6.37 -12.16 1.25
C MET A 350 6.25 -11.43 2.60
N ARG A 351 7.23 -11.55 3.51
CA ARG A 351 7.29 -10.71 4.72
C ARG A 351 8.27 -9.58 4.49
N GLY A 352 7.94 -8.41 5.00
CA GLY A 352 8.64 -7.17 4.71
C GLY A 352 9.25 -6.51 5.94
N ALA A 353 9.73 -5.29 5.72
CA ALA A 353 10.37 -4.47 6.75
C ALA A 353 9.43 -4.13 7.92
N ILE A 354 8.13 -4.02 7.66
CA ILE A 354 7.11 -3.74 8.69
C ILE A 354 7.11 -4.83 9.77
N SER A 355 7.26 -6.11 9.39
CA SER A 355 7.41 -7.20 10.37
C SER A 355 8.65 -7.02 11.25
N LEU A 356 9.82 -6.66 10.67
CA LEU A 356 11.00 -6.46 11.52
C LEU A 356 10.83 -5.27 12.46
N ALA A 357 10.26 -4.17 11.98
CA ALA A 357 9.97 -3.02 12.81
C ALA A 357 9.04 -3.37 13.97
N ALA A 358 7.95 -4.07 13.68
CA ALA A 358 7.04 -4.62 14.68
C ALA A 358 7.79 -5.51 15.71
N ALA A 359 8.69 -6.39 15.28
CA ALA A 359 9.50 -7.20 16.20
C ALA A 359 10.35 -6.35 17.16
N LEU A 360 10.86 -5.21 16.70
CA LEU A 360 11.72 -4.34 17.50
C LEU A 360 10.95 -3.55 18.56
N THR A 361 9.64 -3.34 18.37
CA THR A 361 8.75 -2.65 19.33
C THR A 361 8.57 -3.42 20.64
N VAL A 362 8.84 -4.72 20.64
CA VAL A 362 8.72 -5.55 21.84
C VAL A 362 9.63 -4.94 22.93
N PRO A 363 9.07 -4.56 24.09
CA PRO A 363 9.84 -3.86 25.10
C PRO A 363 10.91 -4.78 25.70
N ALA A 364 12.03 -4.20 26.13
CA ALA A 364 13.10 -4.96 26.79
C ALA A 364 12.72 -5.34 28.23
N THR A 365 11.92 -4.49 28.89
CA THR A 365 11.46 -4.68 30.27
C THR A 365 9.96 -4.41 30.37
N THR A 366 9.28 -5.10 31.28
CA THR A 366 7.90 -4.80 31.66
C THR A 366 7.83 -3.51 32.49
N ALA A 367 6.62 -3.00 32.74
CA ALA A 367 6.40 -1.83 33.60
C ALA A 367 6.94 -2.04 35.04
N GLU A 368 6.97 -3.29 35.52
CA GLU A 368 7.56 -3.68 36.81
C GLU A 368 9.09 -3.88 36.76
N GLY A 369 9.74 -3.59 35.63
CA GLY A 369 11.18 -3.74 35.44
C GLY A 369 11.65 -5.19 35.22
N ARG A 370 10.75 -6.15 34.98
CA ARG A 370 11.15 -7.54 34.65
C ARG A 370 11.63 -7.61 33.20
N ILE A 371 12.72 -8.33 32.95
CA ILE A 371 13.23 -8.53 31.60
C ILE A 371 12.24 -9.38 30.81
N VAL A 372 11.81 -8.89 29.64
CA VAL A 372 10.99 -9.67 28.71
C VAL A 372 11.87 -10.75 28.09
N GLY A 373 11.63 -12.00 28.50
CA GLY A 373 12.38 -13.16 28.00
C GLY A 373 12.19 -13.37 26.49
N GLN A 374 13.21 -13.88 25.81
CA GLN A 374 13.17 -14.30 24.41
C GLN A 374 12.90 -13.18 23.36
N ARG A 375 12.99 -11.89 23.73
CA ARG A 375 12.86 -10.76 22.79
C ARG A 375 13.82 -10.84 21.60
N ASP A 376 15.10 -11.06 21.89
CA ASP A 376 16.15 -11.26 20.89
C ASP A 376 15.82 -12.42 19.94
N ALA A 377 15.20 -13.49 20.45
CA ALA A 377 14.72 -14.60 19.63
C ALA A 377 13.55 -14.19 18.70
N VAL A 378 12.66 -13.29 19.13
CA VAL A 378 11.59 -12.72 18.26
C VAL A 378 12.21 -12.00 17.07
N VAL A 379 13.17 -11.12 17.33
CA VAL A 379 13.87 -10.33 16.30
C VAL A 379 14.62 -11.26 15.34
N PHE A 380 15.36 -12.25 15.88
CA PHE A 380 16.08 -13.24 15.08
C PHE A 380 15.14 -14.06 14.19
N VAL A 381 14.08 -14.64 14.76
CA VAL A 381 13.12 -15.46 14.01
C VAL A 381 12.46 -14.63 12.92
N THR A 382 12.06 -13.40 13.24
CA THR A 382 11.45 -12.48 12.27
C THR A 382 12.39 -12.16 11.11
N ALA A 383 13.64 -11.81 11.44
CA ALA A 383 14.70 -11.56 10.47
C ALA A 383 14.91 -12.75 9.51
N VAL A 384 15.04 -13.96 10.06
CA VAL A 384 15.24 -15.17 9.25
C VAL A 384 14.00 -15.48 8.40
N VAL A 385 12.79 -15.33 8.92
CA VAL A 385 11.55 -15.54 8.14
C VAL A 385 11.45 -14.54 6.97
N ILE A 386 11.82 -13.28 7.17
CA ILE A 386 11.89 -12.27 6.09
C ILE A 386 12.89 -12.73 5.01
N VAL A 387 14.11 -13.11 5.41
CA VAL A 387 15.15 -13.58 4.48
C VAL A 387 14.68 -14.82 3.70
N VAL A 388 14.15 -15.83 4.40
CA VAL A 388 13.64 -17.08 3.80
C VAL A 388 12.52 -16.78 2.83
N THR A 389 11.51 -15.99 3.23
CA THR A 389 10.35 -15.72 2.39
C THR A 389 10.71 -14.87 1.18
N LEU A 390 11.56 -13.86 1.31
CA LEU A 390 12.01 -13.06 0.17
C LEU A 390 12.87 -13.90 -0.78
N THR A 391 13.87 -14.61 -0.27
CA THR A 391 14.85 -15.35 -1.08
C THR A 391 14.23 -16.56 -1.78
N PHE A 392 13.25 -17.19 -1.13
CA PHE A 392 12.54 -18.33 -1.70
C PHE A 392 11.35 -17.92 -2.59
N LEU A 393 10.47 -17.04 -2.10
CA LEU A 393 9.24 -16.66 -2.83
C LEU A 393 9.53 -15.65 -3.95
N GLY A 394 10.49 -14.73 -3.74
CA GLY A 394 10.83 -13.71 -4.71
C GLY A 394 11.22 -14.28 -6.08
N PRO A 395 12.26 -15.12 -6.21
CA PRO A 395 12.66 -15.67 -7.50
C PRO A 395 11.65 -16.65 -8.10
N THR A 396 10.85 -17.33 -7.27
CA THR A 396 9.92 -18.39 -7.72
C THR A 396 8.57 -17.84 -8.20
N LEU A 397 8.12 -16.72 -7.66
CA LEU A 397 6.83 -16.11 -7.99
C LEU A 397 6.66 -15.74 -9.47
N PRO A 398 7.62 -15.12 -10.17
CA PRO A 398 7.48 -14.79 -11.60
C PRO A 398 7.25 -16.04 -12.46
N ALA A 399 7.93 -17.14 -12.12
CA ALA A 399 7.78 -18.41 -12.82
C ALA A 399 6.39 -19.02 -12.58
N MET A 400 5.83 -18.88 -11.38
CA MET A 400 4.46 -19.30 -11.08
C MET A 400 3.42 -18.46 -11.83
N VAL A 401 3.60 -17.13 -11.85
CA VAL A 401 2.70 -16.21 -12.56
C VAL A 401 2.66 -16.52 -14.07
N ARG A 402 3.82 -16.77 -14.69
CA ARG A 402 3.88 -17.17 -16.11
C ARG A 402 3.16 -18.48 -16.39
N ARG A 403 3.24 -19.46 -15.47
CA ARG A 403 2.55 -20.75 -15.61
C ARG A 403 1.05 -20.66 -15.41
N ALA A 404 0.58 -19.73 -14.59
CA ALA A 404 -0.84 -19.55 -14.29
C ALA A 404 -1.68 -19.03 -15.47
N ARG A 405 -1.04 -18.47 -16.52
CA ARG A 405 -1.67 -17.94 -17.74
C ARG A 405 -2.92 -17.10 -17.42
N PHE A 406 -2.73 -16.04 -16.64
CA PHE A 406 -3.83 -15.13 -16.33
C PHE A 406 -4.44 -14.56 -17.62
N PRO A 407 -5.78 -14.42 -17.69
CA PRO A 407 -6.42 -13.76 -18.82
C PRO A 407 -5.96 -12.30 -18.91
N ALA A 408 -5.94 -11.76 -20.13
CA ALA A 408 -5.68 -10.33 -20.34
C ALA A 408 -6.77 -9.50 -19.62
N ASP A 409 -6.40 -8.30 -19.11
CA ASP A 409 -7.30 -7.33 -18.47
C ASP A 409 -8.31 -6.76 -19.51
N ALA A 410 -9.24 -7.58 -19.99
CA ALA A 410 -10.27 -7.19 -20.97
C ALA A 410 -11.18 -6.07 -20.43
N ASP A 411 -11.44 -6.09 -19.11
CA ASP A 411 -12.25 -5.09 -18.41
C ASP A 411 -11.63 -3.68 -18.51
N LYS A 412 -10.31 -3.54 -18.37
CA LYS A 412 -9.64 -2.23 -18.42
C LYS A 412 -9.79 -1.58 -19.80
N SER A 413 -9.59 -2.36 -20.86
CA SER A 413 -9.74 -1.85 -22.23
C SER A 413 -11.17 -1.41 -22.49
N ALA A 414 -12.16 -2.18 -22.02
CA ALA A 414 -13.57 -1.83 -22.11
C ALA A 414 -13.90 -0.55 -21.30
N GLU A 415 -13.38 -0.42 -20.08
CA GLU A 415 -13.56 0.77 -19.25
C GLU A 415 -12.89 2.02 -19.84
N LEU A 416 -11.71 1.88 -20.44
CA LEU A 416 -11.04 2.97 -21.15
C LEU A 416 -11.81 3.43 -22.38
N ILE A 417 -12.33 2.49 -23.17
CA ILE A 417 -13.19 2.81 -24.33
C ILE A 417 -14.45 3.52 -23.85
N LEU A 418 -15.10 2.98 -22.81
CA LEU A 418 -16.28 3.59 -22.21
C LEU A 418 -16.03 5.02 -21.74
N ALA A 419 -14.94 5.23 -20.99
CA ALA A 419 -14.55 6.55 -20.51
C ALA A 419 -14.38 7.51 -21.69
N ARG A 420 -13.59 7.12 -22.71
CA ARG A 420 -13.38 7.94 -23.91
C ARG A 420 -14.70 8.30 -24.60
N CYS A 421 -15.57 7.33 -24.86
CA CYS A 421 -16.86 7.58 -25.50
C CYS A 421 -17.73 8.54 -24.67
N ARG A 422 -17.80 8.36 -23.35
CA ARG A 422 -18.63 9.21 -22.48
C ARG A 422 -18.08 10.63 -22.38
N LEU A 423 -16.75 10.79 -22.28
CA LEU A 423 -16.08 12.08 -22.19
C LEU A 423 -16.27 12.87 -23.50
N SER A 424 -16.03 12.22 -24.65
CA SER A 424 -16.24 12.86 -25.95
C SER A 424 -17.72 13.21 -26.15
N GLY A 425 -18.65 12.33 -25.81
CA GLY A 425 -20.08 12.61 -25.92
C GLY A 425 -20.54 13.76 -25.01
N ALA A 426 -20.03 13.84 -23.78
CA ALA A 426 -20.34 14.95 -22.86
C ALA A 426 -19.77 16.28 -23.37
N ALA A 427 -18.53 16.27 -23.88
CA ALA A 427 -17.90 17.46 -24.46
C ALA A 427 -18.67 17.96 -25.69
N LEU A 428 -19.05 17.07 -26.62
CA LEU A 428 -19.83 17.41 -27.82
C LEU A 428 -21.22 17.97 -27.48
N ALA A 429 -21.87 17.44 -26.44
CA ALA A 429 -23.17 17.92 -26.00
C ALA A 429 -23.10 19.34 -25.37
N ALA A 430 -22.03 19.65 -24.65
CA ALA A 430 -21.85 20.96 -24.00
C ALA A 430 -21.23 22.02 -24.93
N LEU A 431 -20.62 21.60 -26.04
CA LEU A 431 -19.86 22.47 -26.94
C LEU A 431 -20.68 23.66 -27.49
N PRO A 432 -21.94 23.50 -27.98
CA PRO A 432 -22.69 24.63 -28.55
C PRO A 432 -22.97 25.73 -27.53
N GLU A 433 -23.46 25.35 -26.34
CA GLU A 433 -23.79 26.31 -25.27
C GLU A 433 -22.53 27.03 -24.76
N LEU A 434 -21.42 26.31 -24.61
CA LEU A 434 -20.16 26.91 -24.17
C LEU A 434 -19.56 27.81 -25.26
N ALA A 435 -19.64 27.43 -26.54
CA ALA A 435 -19.13 28.24 -27.64
C ALA A 435 -19.87 29.59 -27.73
N GLU A 436 -21.19 29.57 -27.56
CA GLU A 436 -22.01 30.78 -27.48
C GLU A 436 -21.60 31.65 -26.28
N ARG A 437 -21.46 31.05 -25.09
CA ARG A 437 -21.06 31.74 -23.85
C ARG A 437 -19.72 32.47 -23.96
N TYR A 438 -18.75 31.89 -24.67
CA TYR A 438 -17.43 32.48 -24.86
C TYR A 438 -17.28 33.26 -26.18
N GLY A 439 -18.36 33.43 -26.95
CA GLY A 439 -18.36 34.19 -28.20
C GLY A 439 -17.46 33.58 -29.29
N VAL A 440 -17.30 32.26 -29.31
CA VAL A 440 -16.44 31.56 -30.27
C VAL A 440 -17.17 31.38 -31.60
N ALA A 441 -16.50 31.68 -32.71
CA ALA A 441 -17.09 31.59 -34.04
C ALA A 441 -17.54 30.16 -34.37
N GLU A 442 -18.61 30.03 -35.16
CA GLU A 442 -19.17 28.74 -35.57
C GLU A 442 -18.15 27.88 -36.35
N GLU A 443 -17.26 28.53 -37.10
CA GLU A 443 -16.16 27.88 -37.83
C GLU A 443 -15.13 27.22 -36.88
N ASP A 444 -14.78 27.90 -35.79
CA ASP A 444 -13.87 27.34 -34.77
C ASP A 444 -14.54 26.23 -33.98
N THR A 445 -15.85 26.37 -33.73
CA THR A 445 -16.66 25.34 -33.07
C THR A 445 -16.74 24.06 -33.91
N ARG A 446 -17.02 24.18 -35.22
CA ARG A 446 -17.03 23.05 -36.16
C ARG A 446 -15.66 22.40 -36.29
N ARG A 447 -14.58 23.18 -36.29
CA ARG A 447 -13.21 22.62 -36.29
C ARG A 447 -12.90 21.89 -35.00
N MET A 448 -13.39 22.36 -33.85
CA MET A 448 -13.20 21.66 -32.58
C MET A 448 -13.98 20.34 -32.50
N VAL A 449 -15.13 20.24 -33.19
CA VAL A 449 -15.78 18.95 -33.43
C VAL A 449 -14.87 18.02 -34.25
N GLN A 450 -14.25 18.53 -35.32
CA GLN A 450 -13.31 17.76 -36.13
C GLN A 450 -12.01 17.40 -35.38
N ASP A 451 -11.48 18.25 -34.50
CA ASP A 451 -10.28 17.96 -33.71
C ASP A 451 -10.53 16.92 -32.60
N ILE A 452 -11.76 16.84 -32.08
CA ILE A 452 -12.20 15.74 -31.21
C ILE A 452 -12.16 14.40 -31.98
N GLU A 453 -12.25 14.44 -33.32
CA GLU A 453 -12.20 13.28 -34.21
C GLU A 453 -10.78 12.98 -34.76
N ASP A 454 -9.97 13.99 -35.14
CA ASP A 454 -8.76 13.80 -35.98
C ASP A 454 -7.41 14.38 -35.47
N ARG A 455 -7.34 15.02 -34.28
CA ARG A 455 -6.08 15.51 -33.63
C ARG A 455 -5.13 16.35 -34.54
N THR A 456 -5.61 17.46 -35.11
CA THR A 456 -4.76 18.36 -35.92
C THR A 456 -4.25 19.58 -35.12
N ALA A 457 -3.17 20.21 -35.58
CA ALA A 457 -2.56 21.36 -34.91
C ALA A 457 -3.25 22.69 -35.27
N PRO A 458 -3.39 23.65 -34.33
CA PRO A 458 -4.07 24.92 -34.58
C PRO A 458 -3.27 25.88 -35.48
N ARG A 459 -3.98 26.66 -36.32
CA ARG A 459 -3.42 27.76 -37.12
C ARG A 459 -3.33 29.08 -36.31
N PRO A 460 -2.40 30.00 -36.64
CA PRO A 460 -2.30 31.28 -35.94
C PRO A 460 -3.53 32.17 -36.23
N GLY A 461 -4.23 32.57 -35.16
CA GLY A 461 -5.31 33.57 -35.18
C GLY A 461 -5.00 34.78 -34.30
N SER A 462 -5.90 35.78 -34.27
CA SER A 462 -5.75 36.98 -33.42
C SER A 462 -5.66 36.60 -31.93
N ALA A 463 -5.02 37.45 -31.10
CA ALA A 463 -4.85 37.19 -29.67
C ALA A 463 -6.18 36.95 -28.94
N GLN A 464 -7.20 37.76 -29.23
CA GLN A 464 -8.53 37.64 -28.63
C GLN A 464 -9.27 36.34 -29.05
N ARG A 465 -9.10 35.91 -30.31
CA ARG A 465 -9.65 34.63 -30.80
C ARG A 465 -8.98 33.45 -30.11
N ARG A 466 -7.65 33.49 -29.92
CA ARG A 466 -6.91 32.46 -29.17
C ARG A 466 -7.35 32.37 -27.71
N GLU A 467 -7.60 33.50 -27.07
CA GLU A 467 -8.05 33.54 -25.68
C GLU A 467 -9.47 32.98 -25.50
N SER A 468 -10.40 33.33 -26.40
CA SER A 468 -11.78 32.82 -26.36
C SER A 468 -11.84 31.30 -26.60
N VAL A 469 -11.04 30.81 -27.57
CA VAL A 469 -10.88 29.36 -27.82
C VAL A 469 -10.26 28.66 -26.61
N ARG A 470 -9.24 29.26 -25.96
CA ARG A 470 -8.63 28.73 -24.75
C ARG A 470 -9.64 28.58 -23.61
N HIS A 471 -10.47 29.60 -23.37
CA HIS A 471 -11.52 29.53 -22.35
C HIS A 471 -12.54 28.44 -22.63
N LEU A 472 -12.95 28.29 -23.89
CA LEU A 472 -13.83 27.21 -24.31
C LEU A 472 -13.20 25.82 -24.07
N GLN A 473 -11.92 25.64 -24.42
CA GLN A 473 -11.20 24.38 -24.19
C GLN A 473 -11.09 24.03 -22.71
N LEU A 474 -10.76 25.01 -21.85
CA LEU A 474 -10.74 24.82 -20.39
C LEU A 474 -12.12 24.45 -19.83
N ALA A 475 -13.19 25.08 -20.33
CA ALA A 475 -14.55 24.73 -19.93
C ALA A 475 -14.94 23.30 -20.37
N LEU A 476 -14.57 22.88 -21.57
CA LEU A 476 -14.79 21.51 -22.04
C LEU A 476 -14.00 20.49 -21.24
N LEU A 477 -12.77 20.81 -20.81
CA LEU A 477 -11.99 19.96 -19.90
C LEU A 477 -12.71 19.75 -18.58
N GLN A 478 -13.33 20.79 -18.02
CA GLN A 478 -14.13 20.66 -16.81
C GLN A 478 -15.34 19.72 -17.02
N VAL A 479 -16.06 19.85 -18.13
CA VAL A 479 -17.17 18.93 -18.49
C VAL A 479 -16.68 17.48 -18.60
N LYS A 480 -15.53 17.25 -19.25
CA LYS A 480 -14.92 15.92 -19.35
C LYS A 480 -14.56 15.36 -17.96
N ARG A 481 -14.05 16.19 -17.05
CA ARG A 481 -13.72 15.78 -15.67
C ARG A 481 -14.94 15.39 -14.86
N ASP A 482 -16.01 16.17 -14.96
CA ASP A 482 -17.26 15.88 -14.24
C ASP A 482 -17.85 14.56 -14.75
N ALA A 483 -17.90 14.37 -16.07
CA ALA A 483 -18.34 13.11 -16.68
C ALA A 483 -17.47 11.90 -16.29
N LEU A 484 -16.14 12.10 -16.19
CA LEU A 484 -15.21 11.06 -15.75
C LEU A 484 -15.43 10.68 -14.29
N THR A 485 -15.63 11.69 -13.45
CA THR A 485 -15.88 11.54 -12.01
C THR A 485 -17.20 10.80 -11.76
N ASP A 486 -18.25 11.14 -12.53
CA ASP A 486 -19.56 10.47 -12.49
C ASP A 486 -19.49 9.00 -12.91
N LEU A 487 -18.69 8.66 -13.94
CA LEU A 487 -18.46 7.27 -14.30
C LEU A 487 -17.83 6.47 -13.16
N ARG A 488 -16.93 7.08 -12.41
CA ARG A 488 -16.32 6.43 -11.24
C ARG A 488 -17.30 6.34 -10.07
N ASP A 489 -18.07 7.38 -9.79
CA ASP A 489 -19.07 7.37 -8.69
C ASP A 489 -20.18 6.34 -8.92
N SER A 490 -20.60 6.18 -10.18
CA SER A 490 -21.54 5.13 -10.60
C SER A 490 -20.91 3.72 -10.64
N GLY A 491 -19.62 3.59 -10.39
CA GLY A 491 -18.89 2.33 -10.39
C GLY A 491 -18.67 1.73 -11.79
N ARG A 492 -18.87 2.50 -12.85
CA ARG A 492 -18.70 2.03 -14.24
C ARG A 492 -17.25 1.91 -14.67
N ILE A 493 -16.36 2.69 -14.05
CA ILE A 493 -14.90 2.58 -14.21
C ILE A 493 -14.24 2.46 -12.83
N ASP A 494 -13.07 1.84 -12.75
CA ASP A 494 -12.24 1.82 -11.55
C ASP A 494 -11.41 3.11 -11.37
N ASP A 495 -10.86 3.29 -10.16
CA ASP A 495 -9.99 4.42 -9.82
C ASP A 495 -8.66 4.43 -10.60
N ILE A 496 -8.23 3.30 -11.17
CA ILE A 496 -6.99 3.20 -11.96
C ILE A 496 -7.22 3.80 -13.36
N VAL A 497 -8.33 3.45 -13.99
CA VAL A 497 -8.80 4.00 -15.27
C VAL A 497 -9.08 5.48 -15.10
N LEU A 498 -9.76 5.87 -14.01
CA LEU A 498 -9.96 7.27 -13.64
C LEU A 498 -8.62 8.04 -13.65
N ARG A 499 -7.62 7.59 -12.87
CA ARG A 499 -6.32 8.25 -12.80
C ARG A 499 -5.60 8.31 -14.15
N SER A 500 -5.64 7.22 -14.92
CA SER A 500 -5.02 7.17 -16.24
C SER A 500 -5.64 8.13 -17.24
N VAL A 501 -6.96 8.33 -17.21
CA VAL A 501 -7.64 9.30 -18.08
C VAL A 501 -7.48 10.72 -17.54
N GLN A 502 -7.54 10.88 -16.23
CA GLN A 502 -7.35 12.17 -15.54
C GLN A 502 -5.95 12.75 -15.79
N GLU A 503 -4.91 11.93 -15.77
CA GLU A 503 -3.54 12.36 -16.10
C GLU A 503 -3.46 13.01 -17.50
N VAL A 504 -4.18 12.46 -18.49
CA VAL A 504 -4.24 13.03 -19.84
C VAL A 504 -4.93 14.39 -19.85
N LEU A 505 -6.05 14.53 -19.12
CA LEU A 505 -6.78 15.80 -19.00
C LEU A 505 -5.96 16.86 -18.26
N ASP A 506 -5.22 16.45 -17.23
CA ASP A 506 -4.39 17.34 -16.43
C ASP A 506 -3.20 17.88 -17.24
N VAL A 507 -2.58 17.04 -18.08
CA VAL A 507 -1.54 17.48 -19.04
C VAL A 507 -2.11 18.43 -20.09
N GLU A 508 -3.33 18.18 -20.59
CA GLU A 508 -4.00 19.06 -21.55
C GLU A 508 -4.29 20.43 -20.94
N GLU A 509 -4.77 20.50 -19.70
CA GLU A 509 -4.99 21.77 -19.00
C GLU A 509 -3.70 22.56 -18.79
N ILE A 510 -2.62 21.93 -18.36
CA ILE A 510 -1.33 22.62 -18.17
C ILE A 510 -0.82 23.21 -19.48
N ARG A 511 -1.01 22.50 -20.61
CA ARG A 511 -0.63 23.02 -21.93
C ARG A 511 -1.43 24.26 -22.30
N LEU A 512 -2.71 24.32 -21.92
CA LEU A 512 -3.59 25.46 -22.18
C LEU A 512 -3.39 26.62 -21.17
N GLY A 513 -2.96 26.31 -19.95
CA GLY A 513 -2.75 27.29 -18.88
C GLY A 513 -1.44 28.08 -18.98
N ARG A 514 -0.47 27.62 -19.77
CA ARG A 514 0.78 28.37 -20.02
C ARG A 514 0.52 29.52 -21.02
N PRO A 515 0.87 30.77 -20.68
CA PRO A 515 0.63 31.94 -21.52
C PRO A 515 1.42 31.93 -22.83
#